data_AF-A0A167LKA3-F1
#
_entry.id   AF-A0A167LKA3-F1
#
_cell.length_a   1.000
_cell.length_b   1.000
_cell.length_c   1.000
_cell.angle_alpha   90.00
_cell.angle_beta   90.00
_cell.angle_gamma   90.00
#
_symmetry.space_group_name_H-M   'P 1'
#
loop_
_entity.id
_entity.type
_entity.pdbx_description
1 polymer ?
#
loop_
_entity_poly.entity_id
_entity_poly.type
_entity_poly.pdbx_seq_one_letter_code
_entity_poly.pdbx_strand_id
1 'polypeptide(L)'
;MNTRTGFQILSRRDINSLLGDILKEWAVMLSSDQSTFVLCDEDDGWLSQAAMEELLQAVNTAHNAPFQVCSFEQAFVCDKSRPAYGFRSWDAFFTRAFRPGMRPVAFPEDDSVIVNPCESLPYALATDVPAEQQFCLKGTTYSVAAMLNNDPIATKFLGGTVLQGWLSLLNYHRWHAPVAGTIIRSFHIDGTYFAADPAHGFELFDSDGQPTPDRQAPDASQRLISSIATREVIIIKADDSRIGCVAFIAIGMADVSGCVATVHEGDHVSKGQEIGSFHYGGSSYCLLFQRNVSLLFSPLVDLAQEGQAEITEKCIALNSELARVL
;
A
#
# COMPACT_ATOMS: atom_id res chain seq x y z
N MET A 1 -20.98 -0.64 8.55
CA MET A 1 -20.52 -1.42 7.37
C MET A 1 -20.24 -2.88 7.73
N ASN A 2 -19.73 -3.17 8.93
CA ASN A 2 -19.20 -4.49 9.24
C ASN A 2 -20.19 -5.58 9.73
N THR A 3 -21.49 -5.45 9.44
CA THR A 3 -22.43 -6.56 9.70
C THR A 3 -22.36 -7.59 8.58
N ARG A 4 -22.80 -8.82 8.82
CA ARG A 4 -22.90 -9.85 7.75
C ARG A 4 -23.70 -9.36 6.54
N THR A 5 -24.80 -8.65 6.78
CA THR A 5 -25.62 -8.03 5.73
C THR A 5 -24.85 -6.90 5.03
N GLY A 6 -24.13 -6.08 5.78
CA GLY A 6 -23.28 -5.03 5.22
C GLY A 6 -22.21 -5.58 4.28
N PHE A 7 -21.46 -6.60 4.72
CA PHE A 7 -20.49 -7.30 3.87
C PHE A 7 -21.13 -7.86 2.60
N GLN A 8 -22.29 -8.53 2.71
CA GLN A 8 -22.98 -9.07 1.53
C GLN A 8 -23.36 -7.99 0.53
N ILE A 9 -23.86 -6.84 0.98
CA ILE A 9 -24.23 -5.72 0.10
C ILE A 9 -22.98 -5.08 -0.51
N LEU A 10 -21.97 -4.77 0.32
CA LEU A 10 -20.75 -4.08 -0.07
C LEU A 10 -19.77 -4.97 -0.85
N SER A 11 -20.02 -6.28 -0.94
CA SER A 11 -19.28 -7.21 -1.81
C SER A 11 -19.94 -7.45 -3.16
N ARG A 12 -21.12 -6.87 -3.42
CA ARG A 12 -21.81 -7.07 -4.70
C ARG A 12 -21.12 -6.29 -5.82
N ARG A 13 -20.98 -6.94 -6.98
CA ARG A 13 -20.35 -6.33 -8.15
C ARG A 13 -21.13 -5.14 -8.72
N ASP A 14 -22.46 -5.23 -8.76
CA ASP A 14 -23.30 -4.15 -9.27
C ASP A 14 -23.24 -2.90 -8.40
N ILE A 15 -23.22 -3.07 -7.08
CA ILE A 15 -23.03 -1.97 -6.12
C ILE A 15 -21.63 -1.35 -6.27
N ASN A 16 -20.57 -2.16 -6.33
CA ASN A 16 -19.22 -1.64 -6.45
C ASN A 16 -18.94 -0.99 -7.81
N SER A 17 -19.61 -1.42 -8.89
CA SER A 17 -19.56 -0.70 -10.16
C SER A 17 -20.07 0.73 -10.01
N LEU A 18 -21.23 0.91 -9.36
CA LEU A 18 -21.81 2.24 -9.11
C LEU A 18 -20.95 3.08 -8.16
N LEU A 19 -20.40 2.48 -7.10
CA LEU A 19 -19.46 3.15 -6.20
C LEU A 19 -18.19 3.59 -6.96
N GLY A 20 -17.66 2.74 -7.83
CA GLY A 20 -16.54 3.06 -8.69
C GLY A 20 -16.82 4.24 -9.61
N ASP A 21 -18.03 4.34 -10.17
CA ASP A 21 -18.41 5.50 -10.99
C ASP A 21 -18.47 6.79 -10.16
N ILE A 22 -19.00 6.73 -8.94
CA ILE A 22 -19.00 7.89 -8.01
C ILE A 22 -17.57 8.31 -7.66
N LEU A 23 -16.71 7.35 -7.32
CA LEU A 23 -15.32 7.63 -6.95
C LEU A 23 -14.50 8.15 -8.13
N LYS A 24 -14.79 7.73 -9.37
CA LYS A 24 -14.18 8.29 -10.59
C LYS A 24 -14.55 9.76 -10.79
N GLU A 25 -15.80 10.15 -10.57
CA GLU A 25 -16.20 11.56 -10.62
C GLU A 25 -15.54 12.38 -9.50
N TRP A 26 -15.41 11.80 -8.30
CA TRP A 26 -14.67 12.44 -7.21
C TRP A 26 -13.19 12.62 -7.55
N ALA A 27 -12.56 11.62 -8.18
CA ALA A 27 -11.18 11.69 -8.65
C ALA A 27 -10.97 12.84 -9.65
N VAL A 28 -11.93 13.11 -10.55
CA VAL A 28 -11.87 14.28 -11.45
C VAL A 28 -11.73 15.58 -10.67
N MET A 29 -12.49 15.75 -9.58
CA MET A 29 -12.37 16.92 -8.72
C MET A 29 -11.00 16.96 -8.03
N LEU A 30 -10.58 15.86 -7.39
CA LEU A 30 -9.31 15.76 -6.65
C LEU A 30 -8.07 15.93 -7.53
N SER A 31 -8.15 15.62 -8.81
CA SER A 31 -7.07 15.83 -9.78
C SER A 31 -7.12 17.20 -10.45
N SER A 32 -8.18 17.99 -10.24
CA SER A 32 -8.33 19.33 -10.80
C SER A 32 -7.75 20.42 -9.90
N ASP A 33 -7.52 21.60 -10.48
CA ASP A 33 -7.11 22.80 -9.74
C ASP A 33 -8.17 23.26 -8.73
N GLN A 34 -9.44 22.89 -8.91
CA GLN A 34 -10.50 23.20 -7.95
C GLN A 34 -10.24 22.59 -6.58
N SER A 35 -9.45 21.50 -6.49
CA SER A 35 -9.08 20.86 -5.23
C SER A 35 -7.96 21.58 -4.47
N THR A 36 -7.28 22.57 -5.05
CA THR A 36 -6.16 23.23 -4.37
C THR A 36 -6.60 24.12 -3.21
N PHE A 37 -7.90 24.36 -3.03
CA PHE A 37 -8.40 25.18 -1.92
C PHE A 37 -8.06 24.60 -0.55
N VAL A 38 -7.90 23.28 -0.42
CA VAL A 38 -7.46 22.63 0.83
C VAL A 38 -5.93 22.64 1.00
N LEU A 39 -5.18 23.09 -0.01
CA LEU A 39 -3.73 23.26 0.05
C LEU A 39 -3.40 24.70 0.48
N CYS A 40 -3.88 25.08 1.65
CA CYS A 40 -3.69 26.38 2.30
C CYS A 40 -3.01 26.22 3.67
N ASP A 41 -2.56 27.33 4.24
CA ASP A 41 -1.89 27.42 5.54
C ASP A 41 -2.84 27.73 6.71
N GLU A 42 -4.15 27.74 6.46
CA GLU A 42 -5.21 27.83 7.48
C GLU A 42 -5.24 26.57 8.36
N ASP A 43 -5.84 26.63 9.56
CA ASP A 43 -5.76 25.55 10.57
C ASP A 43 -6.27 24.17 10.08
N ASP A 44 -7.22 24.15 9.14
CA ASP A 44 -7.78 22.94 8.52
C ASP A 44 -7.15 22.61 7.15
N GLY A 45 -6.15 23.38 6.73
CA GLY A 45 -5.43 23.21 5.48
C GLY A 45 -4.28 22.19 5.56
N TRP A 46 -3.97 21.55 4.43
CA TRP A 46 -2.87 20.59 4.33
C TRP A 46 -1.46 21.21 4.36
N LEU A 47 -1.37 22.53 4.18
CA LEU A 47 -0.11 23.28 4.31
C LEU A 47 -0.04 24.05 5.63
N SER A 48 -0.98 23.81 6.56
CA SER A 48 -0.92 24.32 7.92
C SER A 48 0.34 23.86 8.62
N GLN A 49 0.78 24.61 9.65
CA GLN A 49 1.95 24.23 10.41
C GLN A 49 1.81 22.83 11.00
N ALA A 50 0.65 22.50 11.59
CA ALA A 50 0.39 21.21 12.20
C ALA A 50 0.45 20.06 11.17
N ALA A 51 -0.24 20.20 10.03
CA ALA A 51 -0.24 19.17 8.98
C ALA A 51 1.17 18.93 8.43
N MET A 52 1.93 20.00 8.22
CA MET A 52 3.28 19.93 7.67
C MET A 52 4.28 19.31 8.68
N GLU A 53 4.11 19.60 9.97
CA GLU A 53 4.87 18.95 11.04
C GLU A 53 4.61 17.45 11.10
N GLU A 54 3.35 17.01 11.00
CA GLU A 54 3.00 15.59 10.97
C GLU A 54 3.57 14.86 9.74
N LEU A 55 3.46 15.48 8.55
CA LEU A 55 4.04 14.92 7.32
C LEU A 55 5.57 14.80 7.42
N LEU A 56 6.23 15.81 7.98
CA LEU A 56 7.68 15.80 8.18
C LEU A 56 8.09 14.76 9.23
N GLN A 57 7.30 14.62 10.29
CA GLN A 57 7.52 13.61 11.32
C GLN A 57 7.46 12.21 10.71
N ALA A 58 6.45 11.91 9.88
CA ALA A 58 6.33 10.63 9.19
C ALA A 58 7.56 10.30 8.33
N VAL A 59 8.16 11.31 7.68
CA VAL A 59 9.41 11.15 6.89
C VAL A 59 10.61 10.86 7.77
N ASN A 60 10.74 11.57 8.90
CA ASN A 60 11.91 11.54 9.76
C ASN A 60 11.95 10.35 10.73
N THR A 61 10.78 9.79 11.08
CA THR A 61 10.68 8.67 12.02
C THR A 61 10.66 7.30 11.34
N ALA A 62 10.58 7.26 10.01
CA ALA A 62 10.67 6.03 9.24
C ALA A 62 11.96 5.26 9.61
N HIS A 63 11.82 3.96 9.88
CA HIS A 63 12.97 3.09 10.10
C HIS A 63 13.85 3.07 8.86
N ASN A 64 15.17 3.08 9.08
CA ASN A 64 16.19 3.17 8.02
C ASN A 64 16.14 4.47 7.20
N ALA A 65 15.45 5.52 7.68
CA ALA A 65 15.62 6.86 7.11
C ALA A 65 17.10 7.27 7.20
N PRO A 66 17.75 7.60 6.08
CA PRO A 66 19.20 7.84 6.04
C PRO A 66 19.61 9.14 6.73
N PHE A 67 18.67 10.08 6.86
CA PHE A 67 18.87 11.39 7.47
C PHE A 67 17.53 12.02 7.86
N GLN A 68 17.61 13.03 8.73
CA GLN A 68 16.48 13.87 9.08
C GLN A 68 16.49 15.16 8.26
N VAL A 69 15.30 15.64 7.90
CA VAL A 69 15.08 16.92 7.23
C VAL A 69 14.32 17.86 8.16
N CYS A 70 14.55 19.17 8.00
CA CYS A 70 13.97 20.21 8.86
C CYS A 70 12.77 20.91 8.22
N SER A 71 12.42 20.56 6.98
CA SER A 71 11.34 21.22 6.23
C SER A 71 10.77 20.30 5.17
N PHE A 72 9.51 20.52 4.82
CA PHE A 72 8.82 19.78 3.77
C PHE A 72 9.48 19.96 2.40
N GLU A 73 9.98 21.16 2.12
CA GLU A 73 10.63 21.54 0.87
C GLU A 73 11.99 20.87 0.68
N GLN A 74 12.64 20.40 1.76
CA GLN A 74 13.82 19.55 1.70
C GLN A 74 13.46 18.10 1.35
N ALA A 75 12.34 17.59 1.85
CA ALA A 75 11.88 16.23 1.57
C ALA A 75 11.27 16.10 0.17
N PHE A 76 10.41 17.01 -0.24
CA PHE A 76 9.54 16.83 -1.41
C PHE A 76 9.84 17.82 -2.53
N VAL A 77 9.53 17.41 -3.76
CA VAL A 77 9.58 18.29 -4.94
C VAL A 77 8.39 19.24 -4.89
N CYS A 78 8.63 20.46 -4.43
CA CYS A 78 7.65 21.54 -4.34
C CYS A 78 8.34 22.91 -4.41
N ASP A 79 7.52 23.97 -4.53
CA ASP A 79 7.95 25.36 -4.58
C ASP A 79 7.06 26.24 -3.69
N LYS A 80 7.52 26.50 -2.46
CA LYS A 80 6.83 27.34 -1.47
C LYS A 80 6.49 28.75 -1.99
N SER A 81 7.23 29.28 -2.96
CA SER A 81 6.99 30.62 -3.50
C SER A 81 5.73 30.71 -4.38
N ARG A 82 5.15 29.56 -4.74
CA ARG A 82 3.96 29.45 -5.59
C ARG A 82 2.72 29.08 -4.76
N PRO A 83 1.51 29.46 -5.23
CA PRO A 83 0.27 28.98 -4.64
C PRO A 83 0.25 27.46 -4.50
N ALA A 84 -0.32 26.95 -3.40
CA ALA A 84 -0.37 25.52 -3.08
C ALA A 84 1.00 24.82 -3.19
N TYR A 85 2.09 25.53 -2.90
CA TYR A 85 3.47 25.05 -3.03
C TYR A 85 3.82 24.51 -4.42
N GLY A 86 3.11 25.00 -5.46
CA GLY A 86 3.28 24.56 -6.85
C GLY A 86 2.54 23.29 -7.23
N PHE A 87 1.81 22.65 -6.31
CA PHE A 87 0.94 21.51 -6.63
C PHE A 87 -0.28 21.99 -7.41
N ARG A 88 -0.65 21.24 -8.46
CA ARG A 88 -1.75 21.60 -9.36
C ARG A 88 -3.12 21.09 -8.91
N SER A 89 -3.14 20.22 -7.91
CA SER A 89 -4.33 19.58 -7.35
C SER A 89 -3.97 18.93 -6.01
N TRP A 90 -4.97 18.57 -5.22
CA TRP A 90 -4.77 17.81 -3.99
C TRP A 90 -4.16 16.44 -4.27
N ASP A 91 -4.56 15.76 -5.37
CA ASP A 91 -3.96 14.48 -5.75
C ASP A 91 -2.47 14.60 -6.10
N ALA A 92 -2.04 15.72 -6.71
CA ALA A 92 -0.62 15.97 -6.96
C ALA A 92 0.19 16.17 -5.66
N PHE A 93 -0.42 16.74 -4.63
CA PHE A 93 0.15 16.84 -3.28
C PHE A 93 0.16 15.48 -2.57
N PHE A 94 -0.91 14.70 -2.73
CA PHE A 94 -1.04 13.37 -2.15
C PHE A 94 0.04 12.42 -2.71
N THR A 95 0.21 12.44 -4.03
CA THR A 95 1.23 11.69 -4.78
C THR A 95 2.53 12.48 -4.95
N ARG A 96 2.85 13.40 -4.03
CA ARG A 96 4.08 14.20 -4.06
C ARG A 96 5.33 13.32 -4.22
N ALA A 97 6.25 13.76 -5.06
CA ALA A 97 7.54 13.10 -5.25
C ALA A 97 8.52 13.50 -4.12
N PHE A 98 9.28 12.55 -3.61
CA PHE A 98 10.48 12.87 -2.84
C PHE A 98 11.52 13.58 -3.72
N ARG A 99 12.35 14.44 -3.13
CA ARG A 99 13.55 14.93 -3.82
C ARG A 99 14.52 13.77 -4.09
N PRO A 100 15.35 13.87 -5.15
CA PRO A 100 16.41 12.89 -5.39
C PRO A 100 17.31 12.71 -4.15
N GLY A 101 17.61 11.46 -3.81
CA GLY A 101 18.48 11.10 -2.69
C GLY A 101 17.79 10.96 -1.32
N MET A 102 16.49 11.27 -1.20
CA MET A 102 15.75 11.10 0.07
C MET A 102 15.64 9.67 0.56
N ARG A 103 15.56 8.71 -0.37
CA ARG A 103 15.38 7.27 -0.15
C ARG A 103 16.31 6.49 -1.08
N PRO A 104 17.62 6.44 -0.79
CA PRO A 104 18.58 5.70 -1.60
C PRO A 104 18.28 4.19 -1.55
N VAL A 105 18.53 3.50 -2.66
CA VAL A 105 18.37 2.04 -2.76
C VAL A 105 19.40 1.35 -1.88
N ALA A 106 18.92 0.55 -0.93
CA ALA A 106 19.78 -0.28 -0.09
C ALA A 106 20.47 -1.35 -0.95
N PHE A 107 21.79 -1.44 -0.83
CA PHE A 107 22.62 -2.41 -1.56
C PHE A 107 22.30 -2.45 -3.07
N PRO A 108 22.51 -1.34 -3.79
CA PRO A 108 22.03 -1.20 -5.17
C PRO A 108 22.63 -2.25 -6.13
N GLU A 109 23.88 -2.67 -5.87
CA GLU A 109 24.61 -3.65 -6.69
C GLU A 109 24.42 -5.11 -6.24
N ASP A 110 23.62 -5.36 -5.21
CA ASP A 110 23.38 -6.71 -4.66
C ASP A 110 21.95 -7.17 -4.95
N ASP A 111 21.76 -7.87 -6.06
CA ASP A 111 20.44 -8.37 -6.48
C ASP A 111 19.86 -9.45 -5.56
N SER A 112 20.61 -9.94 -4.57
CA SER A 112 20.04 -10.79 -3.53
C SER A 112 19.12 -10.03 -2.56
N VAL A 113 19.24 -8.69 -2.52
CA VAL A 113 18.47 -7.81 -1.65
C VAL A 113 17.17 -7.40 -2.31
N ILE A 114 16.07 -7.67 -1.61
CA ILE A 114 14.74 -7.19 -1.92
C ILE A 114 14.50 -5.93 -1.08
N VAL A 115 14.20 -4.81 -1.74
CA VAL A 115 13.96 -3.54 -1.06
C VAL A 115 12.47 -3.30 -0.81
N ASN A 116 12.20 -2.52 0.22
CA ASN A 116 10.86 -2.12 0.61
C ASN A 116 10.23 -1.23 -0.49
N PRO A 117 9.11 -1.64 -1.12
CA PRO A 117 8.57 -0.93 -2.28
C PRO A 117 7.81 0.35 -1.93
N CYS A 118 7.44 0.56 -0.66
CA CYS A 118 6.59 1.66 -0.21
C CYS A 118 7.11 2.25 1.12
N GLU A 119 6.80 3.52 1.47
CA GLU A 119 6.91 3.97 2.87
C GLU A 119 5.79 3.31 3.67
N SER A 120 6.06 2.17 4.30
CA SER A 120 4.99 1.32 4.84
C SER A 120 5.35 0.59 6.12
N LEU A 121 4.33 0.33 6.93
CA LEU A 121 4.41 -0.50 8.12
C LEU A 121 4.21 -1.97 7.74
N PRO A 122 5.04 -2.92 8.21
CA PRO A 122 4.77 -4.34 8.03
C PRO A 122 3.50 -4.71 8.81
N TYR A 123 2.50 -5.23 8.09
CA TYR A 123 1.22 -5.61 8.68
C TYR A 123 1.16 -7.10 8.99
N ALA A 124 1.45 -7.96 8.01
CA ALA A 124 1.36 -9.39 8.18
C ALA A 124 2.35 -10.15 7.29
N LEU A 125 2.94 -11.21 7.82
CA LEU A 125 3.74 -12.19 7.09
C LEU A 125 3.05 -13.56 7.16
N ALA A 126 2.82 -14.19 6.01
CA ALA A 126 2.25 -15.53 5.94
C ALA A 126 3.04 -16.39 4.96
N THR A 127 3.35 -17.63 5.37
CA THR A 127 4.01 -18.65 4.54
C THR A 127 3.03 -19.77 4.22
N ASP A 128 3.38 -20.61 3.25
CA ASP A 128 2.55 -21.73 2.79
C ASP A 128 1.12 -21.31 2.43
N VAL A 129 0.99 -20.13 1.80
CA VAL A 129 -0.32 -19.53 1.53
C VAL A 129 -1.14 -20.41 0.57
N PRO A 130 -2.40 -20.77 0.92
CA PRO A 130 -3.21 -21.67 0.11
C PRO A 130 -3.64 -21.02 -1.21
N ALA A 131 -4.03 -21.88 -2.15
CA ALA A 131 -4.64 -21.43 -3.41
C ALA A 131 -5.94 -20.68 -3.16
N GLU A 132 -6.84 -21.30 -2.41
CA GLU A 132 -8.18 -20.80 -2.11
C GLU A 132 -8.27 -20.30 -0.67
N GLN A 133 -9.16 -19.32 -0.47
CA GLN A 133 -9.42 -18.74 0.84
C GLN A 133 -10.01 -19.79 1.77
N GLN A 134 -9.49 -19.87 2.98
CA GLN A 134 -10.03 -20.70 4.05
C GLN A 134 -10.80 -19.82 5.03
N PHE A 135 -11.99 -20.25 5.41
CA PHE A 135 -12.72 -19.65 6.52
C PHE A 135 -12.13 -20.16 7.83
N CYS A 136 -11.63 -19.24 8.65
CA CYS A 136 -11.09 -19.55 9.97
C CYS A 136 -11.94 -18.90 11.06
N LEU A 137 -11.87 -19.46 12.27
CA LEU A 137 -12.51 -18.88 13.46
C LEU A 137 -12.02 -17.44 13.74
N LYS A 138 -10.80 -17.11 13.30
CA LYS A 138 -10.13 -15.81 13.48
C LYS A 138 -10.14 -14.94 12.21
N GLY A 139 -11.19 -15.04 11.40
CA GLY A 139 -11.37 -14.20 10.20
C GLY A 139 -10.78 -14.80 8.92
N THR A 140 -10.46 -13.92 7.97
CA THR A 140 -10.07 -14.27 6.60
C THR A 140 -8.57 -14.63 6.47
N THR A 141 -8.28 -15.68 5.71
CA THR A 141 -6.92 -16.05 5.27
C THR A 141 -6.64 -15.50 3.86
N TYR A 142 -5.36 -15.37 3.50
CA TYR A 142 -4.97 -15.02 2.14
C TYR A 142 -5.35 -16.12 1.14
N SER A 143 -5.66 -15.73 -0.10
CA SER A 143 -5.89 -16.63 -1.22
C SER A 143 -5.13 -16.15 -2.44
N VAL A 144 -4.10 -16.89 -2.84
CA VAL A 144 -3.29 -16.54 -4.02
C VAL A 144 -4.15 -16.44 -5.28
N ALA A 145 -5.13 -17.34 -5.44
CA ALA A 145 -6.04 -17.31 -6.57
C ALA A 145 -6.90 -16.04 -6.56
N ALA A 146 -7.52 -15.69 -5.42
CA ALA A 146 -8.34 -14.49 -5.33
C ALA A 146 -7.51 -13.22 -5.50
N MET A 147 -6.37 -13.09 -4.81
CA MET A 147 -5.47 -11.94 -4.89
C MET A 147 -5.07 -11.61 -6.34
N LEU A 148 -4.85 -12.65 -7.17
CA LEU A 148 -4.46 -12.52 -8.57
C LEU A 148 -5.64 -12.70 -9.56
N ASN A 149 -6.88 -12.57 -9.10
CA ASN A 149 -8.11 -12.68 -9.91
C ASN A 149 -8.20 -13.96 -10.77
N ASN A 150 -7.74 -15.08 -10.22
CA ASN A 150 -7.65 -16.39 -10.88
C ASN A 150 -6.80 -16.38 -12.15
N ASP A 151 -5.90 -15.42 -12.29
CA ASP A 151 -4.95 -15.42 -13.40
C ASP A 151 -4.10 -16.69 -13.38
N PRO A 152 -3.86 -17.35 -14.54
CA PRO A 152 -3.04 -18.56 -14.61
C PRO A 152 -1.65 -18.42 -13.96
N ILE A 153 -1.09 -17.22 -13.91
CA ILE A 153 0.21 -16.95 -13.27
C ILE A 153 0.18 -17.20 -11.75
N ALA A 154 -1.00 -17.18 -11.12
CA ALA A 154 -1.19 -17.45 -9.71
C ALA A 154 -0.64 -18.82 -9.29
N THR A 155 -0.62 -19.78 -10.21
CA THR A 155 -0.02 -21.10 -10.00
C THR A 155 1.45 -21.06 -9.58
N LYS A 156 2.20 -20.01 -9.96
CA LYS A 156 3.60 -19.82 -9.57
C LYS A 156 3.78 -19.49 -8.09
N PHE A 157 2.77 -18.91 -7.47
CA PHE A 157 2.80 -18.39 -6.10
C PHE A 157 2.10 -19.30 -5.09
N LEU A 158 1.56 -20.45 -5.52
CA LEU A 158 0.85 -21.39 -4.64
C LEU A 158 1.79 -21.96 -3.57
N GLY A 159 1.35 -21.92 -2.31
CA GLY A 159 2.17 -22.28 -1.15
C GLY A 159 3.32 -21.31 -0.91
N GLY A 160 3.25 -20.12 -1.51
CA GLY A 160 4.25 -19.06 -1.40
C GLY A 160 4.19 -18.29 -0.08
N THR A 161 4.93 -17.20 -0.07
CA THR A 161 4.98 -16.25 1.05
C THR A 161 4.32 -14.94 0.65
N VAL A 162 3.46 -14.41 1.52
CA VAL A 162 2.84 -13.08 1.40
C VAL A 162 3.39 -12.20 2.52
N LEU A 163 3.95 -11.06 2.14
CA LEU A 163 4.18 -9.93 3.05
C LEU A 163 3.19 -8.82 2.70
N GLN A 164 2.34 -8.44 3.65
CA GLN A 164 1.44 -7.30 3.52
C GLN A 164 2.00 -6.10 4.28
N GLY A 165 2.01 -4.94 3.63
CA GLY A 165 2.34 -3.66 4.26
C GLY A 165 1.17 -2.69 4.18
N TRP A 166 1.09 -1.78 5.16
CA TRP A 166 0.06 -0.74 5.26
C TRP A 166 0.69 0.66 5.25
N LEU A 167 0.00 1.60 4.61
CA LEU A 167 0.42 3.00 4.49
C LEU A 167 -0.63 3.90 5.13
N SER A 168 -0.17 4.76 6.03
CA SER A 168 -0.95 5.88 6.54
C SER A 168 -1.08 6.97 5.48
N LEU A 169 -2.15 7.77 5.54
CA LEU A 169 -2.37 8.97 4.73
C LEU A 169 -1.18 9.94 4.71
N LEU A 170 -0.37 9.95 5.77
CA LEU A 170 0.79 10.84 5.90
C LEU A 170 2.03 10.33 5.15
N ASN A 171 2.05 9.05 4.75
CA ASN A 171 3.21 8.46 4.08
C ASN A 171 3.35 8.92 2.62
N TYR A 172 4.45 8.49 2.01
CA TYR A 172 4.68 8.63 0.57
C TYR A 172 3.93 7.53 -0.17
N HIS A 173 3.10 7.93 -1.13
CA HIS A 173 2.12 7.04 -1.77
C HIS A 173 2.51 6.57 -3.18
N ARG A 174 3.78 6.73 -3.56
CA ARG A 174 4.31 6.07 -4.76
C ARG A 174 5.05 4.80 -4.37
N TRP A 175 5.00 3.81 -5.24
CA TRP A 175 5.62 2.52 -5.01
C TRP A 175 6.67 2.22 -6.06
N HIS A 176 7.69 1.49 -5.64
CA HIS A 176 8.90 1.24 -6.38
C HIS A 176 9.13 -0.27 -6.56
N ALA A 177 9.89 -0.64 -7.58
CA ALA A 177 10.24 -2.02 -7.85
C ALA A 177 11.08 -2.60 -6.69
N PRO A 178 10.61 -3.66 -6.01
CA PRO A 178 11.34 -4.25 -4.89
C PRO A 178 12.62 -5.00 -5.34
N VAL A 179 12.70 -5.35 -6.63
CA VAL A 179 13.81 -6.07 -7.27
C VAL A 179 14.01 -5.55 -8.69
N ALA A 180 15.22 -5.70 -9.23
CA ALA A 180 15.46 -5.50 -10.66
C ALA A 180 14.89 -6.70 -11.45
N GLY A 181 14.35 -6.45 -12.64
CA GLY A 181 13.79 -7.52 -13.46
C GLY A 181 12.88 -7.05 -14.58
N THR A 182 12.25 -8.00 -15.26
CA THR A 182 11.30 -7.73 -16.35
C THR A 182 9.86 -7.84 -15.85
N ILE A 183 9.03 -6.86 -16.16
CA ILE A 183 7.58 -6.93 -15.92
C ILE A 183 6.99 -7.97 -16.87
N ILE A 184 6.48 -9.07 -16.31
CA ILE A 184 5.87 -10.15 -17.10
C ILE A 184 4.35 -10.11 -17.10
N ARG A 185 3.73 -9.40 -16.15
CA ARG A 185 2.30 -9.10 -16.10
C ARG A 185 2.04 -7.75 -15.44
N SER A 186 1.11 -6.97 -15.95
CA SER A 186 0.58 -5.76 -15.30
C SER A 186 -0.90 -5.64 -15.61
N PHE A 187 -1.77 -5.67 -14.59
CA PHE A 187 -3.21 -5.57 -14.81
C PHE A 187 -3.99 -5.04 -13.61
N HIS A 188 -5.03 -4.27 -13.94
CA HIS A 188 -6.00 -3.76 -13.01
C HIS A 188 -7.10 -4.78 -12.71
N ILE A 189 -7.57 -4.81 -11.46
CA ILE A 189 -8.70 -5.61 -11.02
C ILE A 189 -9.71 -4.70 -10.34
N ASP A 190 -10.89 -4.55 -10.97
CA ASP A 190 -12.05 -3.94 -10.33
C ASP A 190 -12.49 -4.78 -9.13
N GLY A 191 -12.69 -4.15 -7.99
CA GLY A 191 -13.06 -4.84 -6.75
C GLY A 191 -13.97 -4.01 -5.86
N THR A 192 -13.93 -4.33 -4.57
CA THR A 192 -14.73 -3.66 -3.55
C THR A 192 -14.04 -2.41 -3.01
N TYR A 193 -14.82 -1.42 -2.59
CA TYR A 193 -14.29 -0.20 -1.97
C TYR A 193 -14.45 -0.23 -0.44
N PHE A 194 -15.67 -0.50 0.04
CA PHE A 194 -16.02 -0.37 1.47
C PHE A 194 -16.33 -1.72 2.15
N ALA A 195 -16.07 -2.85 1.49
CA ALA A 195 -16.27 -4.16 2.10
C ALA A 195 -15.29 -4.38 3.25
N ALA A 196 -15.80 -4.94 4.35
CA ALA A 196 -15.03 -5.19 5.56
C ALA A 196 -15.32 -6.61 6.08
N ASP A 197 -14.36 -7.17 6.81
CA ASP A 197 -14.43 -8.52 7.36
C ASP A 197 -15.40 -8.55 8.54
N PRO A 198 -16.52 -9.33 8.46
CA PRO A 198 -17.48 -9.42 9.54
C PRO A 198 -16.92 -9.97 10.86
N ALA A 199 -15.72 -10.57 10.85
CA ALA A 199 -15.02 -11.02 12.05
C ALA A 199 -14.33 -9.87 12.81
N HIS A 200 -14.21 -8.69 12.22
CA HIS A 200 -13.58 -7.50 12.77
C HIS A 200 -14.59 -6.35 12.87
N GLY A 201 -14.17 -5.16 13.31
CA GLY A 201 -14.97 -3.92 13.32
C GLY A 201 -16.15 -3.91 14.30
N PHE A 202 -16.02 -4.62 15.42
CA PHE A 202 -16.90 -4.56 16.60
C PHE A 202 -16.11 -4.37 17.90
N GLU A 203 -14.85 -3.96 17.80
CA GLU A 203 -13.94 -3.74 18.92
C GLU A 203 -14.29 -2.45 19.69
N LEU A 204 -15.08 -1.56 19.09
CA LEU A 204 -15.58 -0.34 19.72
C LEU A 204 -16.86 -0.61 20.50
N PHE A 205 -16.98 -0.03 21.69
CA PHE A 205 -18.17 -0.13 22.54
C PHE A 205 -18.84 1.24 22.70
N ASP A 206 -20.17 1.27 22.74
CA ASP A 206 -20.90 2.49 23.13
C ASP A 206 -20.82 2.75 24.64
N SER A 207 -21.44 3.85 25.08
CA SER A 207 -21.51 4.23 26.49
C SER A 207 -22.18 3.19 27.39
N ASP A 208 -23.00 2.30 26.82
CA ASP A 208 -23.72 1.23 27.52
C ASP A 208 -22.96 -0.11 27.46
N GLY A 209 -21.73 -0.10 26.91
CA GLY A 209 -20.87 -1.27 26.80
C GLY A 209 -21.32 -2.26 25.74
N GLN A 210 -22.16 -1.87 24.77
CA GLN A 210 -22.54 -2.72 23.65
C GLN A 210 -21.55 -2.57 22.50
N PRO A 211 -21.15 -3.68 21.82
CA PRO A 211 -20.34 -3.60 20.62
C PRO A 211 -21.03 -2.76 19.54
N THR A 212 -20.29 -1.82 18.97
CA THR A 212 -20.76 -0.94 17.89
C THR A 212 -20.03 -1.25 16.60
N PRO A 213 -20.72 -1.26 15.45
CA PRO A 213 -20.06 -1.41 14.16
C PRO A 213 -19.08 -0.26 13.92
N ASP A 214 -17.80 -0.59 13.77
CA ASP A 214 -16.76 0.37 13.43
C ASP A 214 -16.98 0.91 12.00
N ARG A 215 -16.82 2.23 11.87
CA ARG A 215 -16.87 2.95 10.61
C ARG A 215 -15.55 2.85 9.85
N GLN A 216 -14.44 2.57 10.52
CA GLN A 216 -13.11 2.33 9.95
C GLN A 216 -12.81 0.83 9.80
N ALA A 217 -13.85 -0.01 9.87
CA ALA A 217 -13.76 -1.46 9.70
C ALA A 217 -12.93 -1.95 8.49
N PRO A 218 -12.93 -1.30 7.31
CA PRO A 218 -12.04 -1.68 6.22
C PRO A 218 -10.55 -1.65 6.60
N ASP A 219 -10.13 -0.73 7.47
CA ASP A 219 -8.75 -0.59 7.92
C ASP A 219 -8.31 -1.80 8.76
N ALA A 220 -9.24 -2.38 9.52
CA ALA A 220 -9.04 -3.63 10.26
C ALA A 220 -9.15 -4.89 9.36
N SER A 221 -9.52 -4.75 8.09
CA SER A 221 -9.85 -5.87 7.17
C SER A 221 -8.76 -6.18 6.15
N GLN A 222 -7.50 -5.85 6.46
CA GLN A 222 -6.35 -5.90 5.54
C GLN A 222 -6.20 -7.23 4.77
N ARG A 223 -6.35 -8.37 5.43
CA ARG A 223 -6.24 -9.68 4.74
C ARG A 223 -7.37 -9.91 3.75
N LEU A 224 -8.58 -9.53 4.11
CA LEU A 224 -9.74 -9.68 3.23
C LEU A 224 -9.61 -8.79 1.99
N ILE A 225 -9.29 -7.51 2.17
CA ILE A 225 -9.21 -6.54 1.06
C ILE A 225 -8.15 -6.94 0.02
N SER A 226 -7.09 -7.65 0.42
CA SER A 226 -6.09 -8.17 -0.53
C SER A 226 -6.68 -9.07 -1.63
N SER A 227 -7.85 -9.67 -1.36
CA SER A 227 -8.50 -10.62 -2.27
C SER A 227 -9.71 -10.03 -2.99
N ILE A 228 -10.37 -9.03 -2.41
CA ILE A 228 -11.66 -8.52 -2.91
C ILE A 228 -11.63 -7.07 -3.35
N ALA A 229 -10.72 -6.24 -2.82
CA ALA A 229 -10.72 -4.81 -3.11
C ALA A 229 -10.15 -4.49 -4.49
N THR A 230 -10.48 -3.30 -5.00
CA THR A 230 -9.86 -2.78 -6.24
C THR A 230 -8.35 -2.75 -6.06
N ARG A 231 -7.60 -3.24 -7.05
CA ARG A 231 -6.15 -3.44 -6.93
C ARG A 231 -5.45 -3.46 -8.27
N GLU A 232 -4.17 -3.09 -8.26
CA GLU A 232 -3.26 -3.19 -9.41
C GLU A 232 -2.22 -4.28 -9.13
N VAL A 233 -2.03 -5.18 -10.09
CA VAL A 233 -1.09 -6.30 -9.98
C VAL A 233 0.06 -6.10 -10.95
N ILE A 234 1.28 -6.09 -10.45
CA ILE A 234 2.52 -6.07 -11.23
C ILE A 234 3.34 -7.31 -10.87
N ILE A 235 3.74 -8.10 -11.87
CA ILE A 235 4.59 -9.28 -11.65
C ILE A 235 5.92 -9.06 -12.32
N ILE A 236 6.97 -9.11 -11.52
CA ILE A 236 8.35 -8.92 -11.93
C ILE A 236 9.03 -10.29 -11.94
N LYS A 237 9.56 -10.70 -13.10
CA LYS A 237 10.55 -11.77 -13.16
C LYS A 237 11.89 -11.16 -12.82
N ALA A 238 12.38 -11.43 -11.61
CA ALA A 238 13.63 -10.89 -11.10
C ALA A 238 14.83 -11.33 -11.95
N ASP A 239 15.83 -10.46 -12.05
CA ASP A 239 17.10 -10.78 -12.71
C ASP A 239 17.87 -11.84 -11.90
N ASP A 240 17.80 -11.78 -10.56
CA ASP A 240 18.27 -12.86 -9.70
C ASP A 240 17.29 -14.04 -9.75
N SER A 241 17.71 -15.10 -10.44
CA SER A 241 16.93 -16.33 -10.61
C SER A 241 16.56 -17.05 -9.30
N ARG A 242 17.26 -16.77 -8.18
CA ARG A 242 16.91 -17.33 -6.86
C ARG A 242 15.61 -16.74 -6.33
N ILE A 243 15.29 -15.49 -6.68
CA ILE A 243 14.04 -14.82 -6.33
C ILE A 243 12.90 -15.31 -7.24
N GLY A 244 13.19 -15.54 -8.52
CA GLY A 244 12.20 -16.00 -9.49
C GLY A 244 11.21 -14.90 -9.86
N CYS A 245 9.92 -15.11 -9.62
CA CYS A 245 8.86 -14.12 -9.82
C CYS A 245 8.43 -13.52 -8.48
N VAL A 246 8.26 -12.20 -8.44
CA VAL A 246 7.65 -11.47 -7.33
C VAL A 246 6.41 -10.76 -7.85
N ALA A 247 5.27 -10.92 -7.18
CA ALA A 247 4.09 -10.08 -7.46
C ALA A 247 4.04 -8.93 -6.45
N PHE A 248 3.94 -7.71 -6.95
CA PHE A 248 3.53 -6.55 -6.19
C PHE A 248 2.06 -6.28 -6.47
N ILE A 249 1.24 -6.23 -5.41
CA ILE A 249 -0.20 -6.01 -5.49
C ILE A 249 -0.51 -4.74 -4.71
N ALA A 250 -0.80 -3.64 -5.40
CA ALA A 250 -1.28 -2.41 -4.80
C ALA A 250 -2.78 -2.53 -4.51
N ILE A 251 -3.22 -2.30 -3.28
CA ILE A 251 -4.60 -2.52 -2.84
C ILE A 251 -5.22 -1.18 -2.44
N GLY A 252 -6.31 -0.83 -3.12
CA GLY A 252 -7.17 0.29 -2.74
C GLY A 252 -7.99 -0.01 -1.48
N MET A 253 -8.24 1.00 -0.68
CA MET A 253 -9.04 0.96 0.56
C MET A 253 -10.07 2.08 0.62
N ALA A 254 -11.36 1.75 0.74
CA ALA A 254 -12.42 2.75 0.95
C ALA A 254 -12.42 3.86 -0.12
N ASP A 255 -12.39 5.13 0.30
CA ASP A 255 -12.35 6.31 -0.59
C ASP A 255 -11.08 6.36 -1.46
N VAL A 256 -10.11 5.49 -1.14
CA VAL A 256 -8.81 5.34 -1.76
C VAL A 256 -8.87 4.15 -2.67
N SER A 257 -8.77 4.38 -3.96
CA SER A 257 -8.88 3.24 -4.88
C SER A 257 -8.20 3.43 -6.21
N GLY A 258 -7.59 4.60 -6.44
CA GLY A 258 -6.74 4.77 -7.60
C GLY A 258 -5.44 4.02 -7.37
N CYS A 259 -5.29 2.87 -8.02
CA CYS A 259 -4.00 2.20 -8.13
C CYS A 259 -3.53 2.33 -9.58
N VAL A 260 -2.45 3.08 -9.81
CA VAL A 260 -1.99 3.39 -11.17
C VAL A 260 -0.57 2.87 -11.36
N ALA A 261 -0.39 1.88 -12.23
CA ALA A 261 0.92 1.45 -12.70
C ALA A 261 1.48 2.44 -13.73
N THR A 262 2.80 2.66 -13.70
CA THR A 262 3.52 3.47 -14.72
C THR A 262 4.42 2.62 -15.62
N VAL A 263 4.38 1.30 -15.44
CA VAL A 263 5.14 0.30 -16.20
C VAL A 263 4.20 -0.64 -16.95
N HIS A 264 4.71 -1.30 -17.98
CA HIS A 264 3.96 -2.20 -18.85
C HIS A 264 4.65 -3.56 -18.99
N GLU A 265 3.89 -4.56 -19.43
CA GLU A 265 4.46 -5.88 -19.75
C GLU A 265 5.58 -5.75 -20.79
N GLY A 266 6.74 -6.33 -20.50
CA GLY A 266 7.96 -6.26 -21.31
C GLY A 266 8.97 -5.20 -20.87
N ASP A 267 8.58 -4.23 -20.02
CA ASP A 267 9.52 -3.27 -19.47
C ASP A 267 10.54 -3.96 -18.55
N HIS A 268 11.80 -3.54 -18.62
CA HIS A 268 12.80 -3.89 -17.63
C HIS A 268 12.91 -2.75 -16.61
N VAL A 269 12.87 -3.09 -15.33
CA VAL A 269 12.92 -2.13 -14.22
C VAL A 269 14.16 -2.38 -13.37
N SER A 270 14.77 -1.29 -12.91
CA SER A 270 15.84 -1.33 -11.92
C SER A 270 15.27 -1.44 -10.51
N LYS A 271 16.02 -2.07 -9.58
CA LYS A 271 15.65 -2.11 -8.16
C LYS A 271 15.49 -0.68 -7.61
N GLY A 272 14.36 -0.41 -6.98
CA GLY A 272 14.00 0.91 -6.46
C GLY A 272 13.55 1.93 -7.51
N GLN A 273 13.31 1.52 -8.75
CA GLN A 273 12.65 2.37 -9.77
C GLN A 273 11.18 2.57 -9.42
N GLU A 274 10.64 3.79 -9.55
CA GLU A 274 9.20 4.05 -9.39
C GLU A 274 8.40 3.27 -10.45
N ILE A 275 7.37 2.54 -10.04
CA ILE A 275 6.52 1.72 -10.94
C ILE A 275 5.02 2.04 -10.82
N GLY A 276 4.64 3.01 -9.98
CA GLY A 276 3.26 3.50 -9.89
C GLY A 276 2.95 4.23 -8.58
N SER A 277 1.67 4.52 -8.35
CA SER A 277 1.20 5.26 -7.17
C SER A 277 -0.25 5.00 -6.77
N PHE A 278 -0.52 5.16 -5.47
CA PHE A 278 -1.87 5.25 -4.91
C PHE A 278 -2.38 6.67 -5.12
N HIS A 279 -3.65 6.79 -5.45
CA HIS A 279 -4.34 8.05 -5.56
C HIS A 279 -5.55 8.04 -4.63
N TYR A 280 -5.78 9.20 -4.01
CA TYR A 280 -6.98 9.49 -3.22
C TYR A 280 -7.08 8.85 -1.81
N GLY A 281 -5.95 8.65 -1.12
CA GLY A 281 -5.85 8.39 0.35
C GLY A 281 -5.11 7.09 0.79
N GLY A 282 -5.40 6.57 1.99
CA GLY A 282 -4.74 5.43 2.66
C GLY A 282 -4.76 4.10 1.90
N SER A 283 -3.71 3.31 2.04
CA SER A 283 -3.44 2.22 1.10
C SER A 283 -2.75 1.03 1.73
N SER A 284 -2.82 -0.11 1.05
CA SER A 284 -2.18 -1.36 1.45
C SER A 284 -1.51 -2.00 0.24
N TYR A 285 -0.55 -2.90 0.45
CA TYR A 285 0.01 -3.70 -0.62
C TYR A 285 0.42 -5.07 -0.15
N CYS A 286 0.55 -6.01 -1.09
CA CYS A 286 1.18 -7.30 -0.84
C CYS A 286 2.37 -7.53 -1.77
N LEU A 287 3.43 -8.12 -1.22
CA LEU A 287 4.46 -8.82 -1.97
C LEU A 287 4.21 -10.32 -1.89
N LEU A 288 4.11 -11.00 -3.03
CA LEU A 288 4.00 -12.44 -3.13
C LEU A 288 5.30 -13.03 -3.68
N PHE A 289 5.81 -14.03 -2.98
CA PHE A 289 6.98 -14.80 -3.37
C PHE A 289 6.62 -16.26 -3.62
N GLN A 290 7.35 -16.93 -4.51
CA GLN A 290 7.13 -18.34 -4.81
C GLN A 290 7.54 -19.24 -3.63
N ARG A 291 6.89 -20.40 -3.49
CA ARG A 291 7.09 -21.36 -2.37
C ARG A 291 8.54 -21.72 -2.04
N ASN A 292 9.38 -21.84 -3.05
CA ASN A 292 10.75 -22.35 -2.88
C ASN A 292 11.79 -21.22 -2.74
N VAL A 293 11.35 -19.96 -2.60
CA VAL A 293 12.27 -18.84 -2.38
C VAL A 293 12.65 -18.81 -0.90
N SER A 294 13.93 -19.02 -0.62
CA SER A 294 14.47 -18.95 0.74
C SER A 294 14.70 -17.49 1.13
N LEU A 295 13.82 -16.93 1.94
CA LEU A 295 13.85 -15.51 2.33
C LEU A 295 14.31 -15.36 3.78
N LEU A 296 15.29 -14.48 3.98
CA LEU A 296 15.63 -13.92 5.28
C LEU A 296 15.05 -12.50 5.33
N PHE A 297 13.99 -12.28 6.11
CA PHE A 297 13.40 -10.96 6.29
C PHE A 297 14.26 -10.08 7.20
N SER A 298 14.12 -8.76 7.06
CA SER A 298 14.77 -7.83 7.98
C SER A 298 14.16 -7.98 9.38
N PRO A 299 14.94 -7.72 10.46
CA PRO A 299 14.43 -7.80 11.82
C PRO A 299 13.21 -6.91 12.09
N LEU A 300 13.03 -5.83 11.30
CA LEU A 300 11.87 -4.95 11.42
C LEU A 300 10.56 -5.68 11.03
N VAL A 301 10.61 -6.57 10.03
CA VAL A 301 9.43 -7.36 9.66
C VAL A 301 9.10 -8.36 10.76
N ASP A 302 10.11 -9.07 11.28
CA ASP A 302 9.94 -10.08 12.33
C ASP A 302 9.39 -9.45 13.63
N LEU A 303 9.99 -8.36 14.09
CA LEU A 303 9.57 -7.65 15.31
C LEU A 303 8.16 -7.05 15.18
N ALA A 304 7.76 -6.59 13.99
CA ALA A 304 6.40 -6.14 13.73
C ALA A 304 5.39 -7.28 13.94
N GLN A 305 5.71 -8.50 13.50
CA GLN A 305 4.84 -9.66 13.69
C GLN A 305 4.74 -10.11 15.14
N GLU A 306 5.78 -9.89 15.93
CA GLU A 306 5.77 -10.12 17.39
C GLU A 306 4.97 -9.06 18.17
N GLY A 307 4.45 -8.03 17.49
CA GLY A 307 3.63 -6.98 18.10
C GLY A 307 4.44 -5.94 18.87
N GLN A 308 5.69 -5.68 18.49
CA GLN A 308 6.53 -4.66 19.13
C GLN A 308 6.02 -3.26 18.79
N ALA A 309 5.49 -2.56 19.81
CA ALA A 309 4.83 -1.26 19.67
C ALA A 309 5.65 -0.24 18.85
N GLU A 310 6.95 -0.12 19.14
CA GLU A 310 7.82 0.85 18.43
C GLU A 310 7.88 0.58 16.92
N ILE A 311 7.87 -0.68 16.51
CA ILE A 311 7.95 -1.08 15.10
C ILE A 311 6.56 -0.98 14.44
N THR A 312 5.50 -1.33 15.17
CA THR A 312 4.12 -1.29 14.64
C THR A 312 3.57 0.12 14.48
N GLU A 313 4.21 1.14 15.05
CA GLU A 313 3.82 2.54 14.94
C GLU A 313 4.62 3.33 13.87
N LYS A 314 5.69 2.74 13.32
CA LYS A 314 6.60 3.41 12.39
C LYS A 314 6.75 2.64 11.09
N CYS A 315 6.78 3.35 9.98
CA CYS A 315 7.02 2.73 8.67
C CYS A 315 8.48 2.32 8.49
N ILE A 316 8.72 1.31 7.65
CA ILE A 316 10.02 1.08 7.04
C ILE A 316 10.13 2.05 5.87
N ALA A 317 11.26 2.76 5.77
CA ALA A 317 11.51 3.67 4.68
C ALA A 317 11.54 2.91 3.33
N LEU A 318 10.98 3.52 2.31
CA LEU A 318 11.09 3.15 0.90
C LEU A 318 12.55 2.84 0.57
N ASN A 319 12.77 1.86 -0.31
CA ASN A 319 14.09 1.48 -0.82
C ASN A 319 15.06 0.88 0.23
N SER A 320 14.62 0.74 1.49
CA SER A 320 15.39 0.05 2.54
C SER A 320 15.38 -1.47 2.35
N GLU A 321 16.37 -2.18 2.90
CA GLU A 321 16.38 -3.64 2.90
C GLU A 321 15.15 -4.20 3.61
N LEU A 322 14.38 -5.01 2.89
CA LEU A 322 13.18 -5.68 3.41
C LEU A 322 13.43 -7.17 3.64
N ALA A 323 14.15 -7.81 2.71
CA ALA A 323 14.52 -9.21 2.78
C ALA A 323 15.76 -9.50 1.92
N ARG A 324 16.37 -10.67 2.13
CA ARG A 324 17.41 -11.24 1.27
C ARG A 324 17.03 -12.64 0.84
N VAL A 325 17.39 -13.01 -0.39
CA VAL A 325 17.37 -14.41 -0.82
C VAL A 325 18.66 -15.11 -0.40
N LEU A 326 18.53 -16.31 0.19
CA LEU A 326 19.65 -17.16 0.60
C LEU A 326 20.14 -18.03 -0.56
#